data_AF-A0A2A2HZ24-F1
#
_entry.id   AF-A0A2A2HZ24-F1
#
_cell.length_a   1.000
_cell.length_b   1.000
_cell.length_c   1.000
_cell.angle_alpha   90.00
_cell.angle_beta   90.00
_cell.angle_gamma   90.00
#
_symmetry.space_group_name_H-M   'P 1'
#
loop_
_entity.id
_entity.type
_entity.pdbx_description
1 polymer ?
#
loop_
_entity_poly.entity_id
_entity_poly.type
_entity_poly.pdbx_seq_one_letter_code
_entity_poly.pdbx_strand_id
1 'polypeptide(L)'
;QPATLALTDLSLSLDNLSHRLGEPVPYSLRFATPADGSVTVDGQTTLAPFTLEAAIGVDAVALSPLSPYVQNQVPVSITDGTLDVKGNLDLDDQTPQLTGTFNGRGALTNLALDHPDHDDTWVSWQQLAFEPVEYNIQPARLEIGTVSLTDASAAIQRFADGHTSLDALTPPASGNSDRDTTADESASGEGFVFRIDQFRLAGSQVSITDEAIEPRFRSRLHDLGGTVSGISNVPPQEGTLSLTGRVNDQADLTLNGQLGAIDDSSTSQITVALSNLGLPLLSPYFGRYLGYGIDSGKLALDLNYQLTGTQLDASNNAVLDQLVLGSSIESEQAVNAPIKLGLALLRDTDGRIDVTLPVQGDLASPEFRLGPVVMEAFTTLLVKAASSPFSALGSLADLAGFSGEELGQALFVPGTTELQDGDAAKLPALAKALSQRPGLILNIRANTSESLDGAALREQAVNDRLPVTADTPLTERIAALEALARDRLGESALSARRQSATPDGAAAPPPAAWHETLMTALAERQTLAPDALTQLARQRASKLRRALVDEQGVDEDQVFTLAPVADASGGEDANAVVVPFSLKPR
;
A
#
# COMPACT_ATOMS: atom_id res chain seq x y z
N GLN A 1 -39.67 -20.54 -12.64
CA GLN A 1 -40.65 -21.65 -12.75
C GLN A 1 -41.08 -22.06 -11.34
N PRO A 2 -42.28 -22.58 -11.10
CA PRO A 2 -42.65 -23.05 -9.76
C PRO A 2 -41.89 -24.34 -9.42
N ALA A 3 -41.47 -24.49 -8.16
CA ALA A 3 -40.95 -25.75 -7.65
C ALA A 3 -42.05 -26.82 -7.65
N THR A 4 -41.70 -28.05 -8.01
CA THR A 4 -42.61 -29.21 -7.86
C THR A 4 -42.18 -29.99 -6.61
N LEU A 5 -43.00 -29.96 -5.57
CA LEU A 5 -42.77 -30.66 -4.31
C LEU A 5 -43.75 -31.83 -4.21
N ALA A 6 -43.23 -33.06 -4.15
CA ALA A 6 -44.04 -34.24 -3.90
C ALA A 6 -44.05 -34.54 -2.40
N LEU A 7 -45.24 -34.63 -1.80
CA LEU A 7 -45.42 -35.02 -0.40
C LEU A 7 -46.01 -36.43 -0.38
N THR A 8 -45.38 -37.34 0.35
CA THR A 8 -45.86 -38.72 0.54
C THR A 8 -46.21 -38.96 1.99
N ASP A 9 -47.03 -40.00 2.25
CA ASP A 9 -47.39 -40.42 3.60
C ASP A 9 -47.94 -39.30 4.50
N LEU A 10 -48.71 -38.38 3.92
CA LEU A 10 -49.31 -37.27 4.65
C LEU A 10 -50.38 -37.79 5.62
N SER A 11 -50.15 -37.56 6.91
CA SER A 11 -51.07 -37.87 8.00
C SER A 11 -51.34 -36.62 8.84
N LEU A 12 -52.62 -36.28 9.01
CA LEU A 12 -53.08 -35.21 9.89
C LEU A 12 -54.08 -35.78 10.90
N SER A 13 -53.79 -35.59 12.19
CA SER A 13 -54.71 -35.88 13.31
C SER A 13 -55.10 -34.59 14.00
N LEU A 14 -56.38 -34.47 14.33
CA LEU A 14 -56.95 -33.37 15.12
C LEU A 14 -57.79 -34.01 16.23
N ASP A 15 -57.40 -33.77 17.48
CA ASP A 15 -58.08 -34.35 18.63
C ASP A 15 -58.96 -33.32 19.34
N ASN A 16 -60.01 -33.78 20.02
CA ASN A 16 -60.87 -32.96 20.89
C ASN A 16 -61.53 -31.74 20.21
N LEU A 17 -61.94 -31.86 18.94
CA LEU A 17 -62.69 -30.80 18.26
C LEU A 17 -64.02 -30.49 18.97
N SER A 18 -64.20 -29.22 19.33
CA SER A 18 -65.32 -28.72 20.13
C SER A 18 -65.90 -27.43 19.54
N HIS A 19 -67.16 -27.14 19.85
CA HIS A 19 -67.79 -25.85 19.50
C HIS A 19 -67.31 -24.70 20.41
N ARG A 20 -66.55 -25.03 21.46
CA ARG A 20 -65.96 -24.06 22.39
C ARG A 20 -64.60 -23.63 21.85
N LEU A 21 -64.57 -22.50 21.17
CA LEU A 21 -63.40 -22.00 20.43
C LEU A 21 -62.18 -21.66 21.32
N GLY A 22 -62.37 -21.56 22.64
CA GLY A 22 -61.29 -21.37 23.62
C GLY A 22 -60.73 -22.67 24.21
N GLU A 23 -61.20 -23.85 23.79
CA GLU A 23 -60.60 -25.13 24.19
C GLU A 23 -59.41 -25.44 23.25
N PRO A 24 -58.22 -25.80 23.76
CA PRO A 24 -57.08 -26.20 22.94
C PRO A 24 -57.40 -27.45 22.12
N VAL A 25 -57.03 -27.42 20.84
CA VAL A 25 -57.16 -28.52 19.88
C VAL A 25 -55.76 -29.08 19.61
N PRO A 26 -55.40 -30.24 20.19
CA PRO A 26 -54.17 -30.92 19.85
C PRO A 26 -54.17 -31.37 18.39
N TYR A 27 -53.03 -31.25 17.73
CA TYR A 27 -52.86 -31.67 16.35
C TYR A 27 -51.51 -32.36 16.13
N SER A 28 -51.47 -33.26 15.15
CA SER A 28 -50.25 -33.91 14.69
C SER A 28 -50.27 -33.98 13.17
N LEU A 29 -49.26 -33.37 12.54
CA LEU A 29 -49.06 -33.40 11.09
C LEU A 29 -47.73 -34.08 10.80
N ARG A 30 -47.74 -35.09 9.92
CA ARG A 30 -46.53 -35.76 9.44
C ARG A 30 -46.62 -35.98 7.95
N PHE A 31 -45.52 -35.79 7.25
CA PHE A 31 -45.40 -36.13 5.84
C PHE A 31 -43.93 -36.39 5.49
N ALA A 32 -43.70 -37.23 4.49
CA ALA A 32 -42.39 -37.46 3.91
C ALA A 32 -42.20 -36.61 2.65
N THR A 33 -40.95 -36.25 2.38
CA THR A 33 -40.50 -35.57 1.17
C THR A 33 -39.62 -36.52 0.34
N PRO A 34 -39.27 -36.18 -0.91
CA PRO A 34 -38.33 -36.98 -1.68
C PRO A 34 -36.96 -37.08 -0.97
N ALA A 35 -36.14 -38.05 -1.37
CA ALA A 35 -34.80 -38.29 -0.83
C ALA A 35 -34.79 -38.57 0.70
N ASP A 36 -35.75 -39.37 1.17
CA ASP A 36 -35.88 -39.84 2.56
C ASP A 36 -36.11 -38.75 3.63
N GLY A 37 -36.38 -37.51 3.22
CA GLY A 37 -36.69 -36.42 4.15
C GLY A 37 -38.07 -36.59 4.82
N SER A 38 -38.21 -36.08 6.04
CA SER A 38 -39.45 -36.13 6.79
C SER A 38 -39.73 -34.84 7.56
N VAL A 39 -41.01 -34.52 7.70
CA VAL A 39 -41.50 -33.37 8.48
C VAL A 39 -42.53 -33.84 9.47
N THR A 40 -42.39 -33.38 10.71
CA THR A 40 -43.28 -33.62 11.83
C THR A 40 -43.62 -32.29 12.48
N VAL A 41 -44.90 -32.08 12.76
CA VAL A 41 -45.39 -30.91 13.49
C VAL A 41 -46.42 -31.42 14.49
N ASP A 42 -46.06 -31.40 15.77
CA ASP A 42 -46.91 -31.83 16.88
C ASP A 42 -47.19 -30.63 17.77
N GLY A 43 -48.44 -30.42 18.18
CA GLY A 43 -48.77 -29.17 18.86
C GLY A 43 -50.22 -29.05 19.32
N GLN A 44 -50.57 -27.84 19.73
CA GLN A 44 -51.94 -27.46 20.07
C GLN A 44 -52.27 -26.06 19.58
N THR A 45 -53.53 -25.81 19.25
CA THR A 45 -54.01 -24.49 18.84
C THR A 45 -55.34 -24.16 19.48
N THR A 46 -55.55 -22.91 19.88
CA THR A 46 -56.89 -22.39 20.22
C THR A 46 -57.39 -21.51 19.08
N LEU A 47 -58.69 -21.55 18.78
CA LEU A 47 -59.27 -20.79 17.67
C LEU A 47 -59.63 -19.35 18.06
N ALA A 48 -60.07 -19.13 19.31
CA ALA A 48 -60.41 -17.80 19.81
C ALA A 48 -60.22 -17.70 21.35
N PRO A 49 -59.25 -16.89 21.85
CA PRO A 49 -58.21 -16.18 21.09
C PRO A 49 -57.30 -17.17 20.34
N PHE A 50 -56.67 -16.73 19.25
CA PHE A 50 -55.81 -17.60 18.45
C PHE A 50 -54.48 -17.82 19.17
N THR A 51 -54.14 -19.09 19.42
CA THR A 51 -52.78 -19.49 19.81
C THR A 51 -52.32 -20.67 18.96
N LEU A 52 -51.01 -20.79 18.77
CA LEU A 52 -50.39 -21.91 18.07
C LEU A 52 -49.10 -22.30 18.78
N GLU A 53 -49.11 -23.46 19.41
CA GLU A 53 -47.90 -24.12 19.89
C GLU A 53 -47.55 -25.25 18.93
N ALA A 54 -46.35 -25.23 18.36
CA ALA A 54 -45.89 -26.20 17.38
C ALA A 54 -44.46 -26.66 17.69
N ALA A 55 -44.28 -27.94 18.02
CA ALA A 55 -43.00 -28.61 17.98
C ALA A 55 -42.73 -29.08 16.54
N ILE A 56 -41.73 -28.50 15.90
CA ILE A 56 -41.38 -28.72 14.50
C ILE A 56 -40.11 -29.58 14.44
N GLY A 57 -40.20 -30.70 13.73
CA GLY A 57 -39.07 -31.57 13.39
C GLY A 57 -39.00 -31.77 11.89
N VAL A 58 -37.95 -31.23 11.27
CA VAL A 58 -37.57 -31.43 9.87
C VAL A 58 -36.27 -32.23 9.87
N ASP A 59 -36.27 -33.36 9.17
CA ASP A 59 -35.13 -34.27 9.09
C ASP A 59 -34.80 -34.54 7.62
N ALA A 60 -33.57 -34.21 7.21
CA ALA A 60 -33.01 -34.46 5.89
C ALA A 60 -33.87 -34.00 4.68
N VAL A 61 -34.58 -32.86 4.77
CA VAL A 61 -35.39 -32.37 3.63
C VAL A 61 -34.48 -31.81 2.54
N ALA A 62 -34.53 -32.40 1.34
CA ALA A 62 -33.73 -31.97 0.20
C ALA A 62 -34.10 -30.54 -0.28
N LEU A 63 -33.09 -29.71 -0.49
CA LEU A 63 -33.23 -28.31 -0.90
C LEU A 63 -33.22 -28.11 -2.42
N SER A 64 -32.69 -29.06 -3.19
CA SER A 64 -32.62 -28.97 -4.65
C SER A 64 -33.97 -28.68 -5.34
N PRO A 65 -35.13 -29.21 -4.89
CA PRO A 65 -36.43 -28.85 -5.50
C PRO A 65 -36.81 -27.38 -5.30
N LEU A 66 -36.25 -26.70 -4.29
CA LEU A 66 -36.52 -25.29 -3.97
C LEU A 66 -35.65 -24.32 -4.78
N SER A 67 -34.71 -24.82 -5.58
CA SER A 67 -33.83 -23.99 -6.40
C SER A 67 -34.57 -22.92 -7.24
N PRO A 68 -35.74 -23.17 -7.85
CA PRO A 68 -36.45 -22.15 -8.62
C PRO A 68 -36.88 -20.92 -7.81
N TYR A 69 -37.01 -21.02 -6.49
CA TYR A 69 -37.32 -19.87 -5.64
C TYR A 69 -36.09 -19.00 -5.37
N VAL A 70 -34.92 -19.62 -5.23
CA VAL A 70 -33.64 -18.91 -5.05
C VAL A 70 -33.23 -18.21 -6.35
N GLN A 71 -33.38 -18.90 -7.48
CA GLN A 71 -33.07 -18.36 -8.82
C GLN A 71 -33.86 -17.09 -9.18
N ASN A 72 -35.01 -16.84 -8.53
CA ASN A 72 -35.79 -15.62 -8.76
C ASN A 72 -35.17 -14.37 -8.11
N GLN A 73 -34.28 -14.54 -7.13
CA GLN A 73 -33.66 -13.45 -6.37
C GLN A 73 -32.20 -13.26 -6.76
N VAL A 74 -31.48 -14.37 -6.93
CA VAL A 74 -30.06 -14.40 -7.29
C VAL A 74 -29.84 -15.47 -8.36
N PRO A 75 -28.90 -15.28 -9.31
CA PRO A 75 -28.64 -16.25 -10.38
C PRO A 75 -27.84 -17.45 -9.87
N VAL A 76 -28.36 -18.19 -8.88
CA VAL A 76 -27.70 -19.34 -8.26
C VAL A 76 -28.67 -20.51 -8.23
N SER A 77 -28.19 -21.71 -8.58
CA SER A 77 -28.95 -22.96 -8.48
C SER A 77 -28.45 -23.84 -7.36
N ILE A 78 -29.39 -24.37 -6.56
CA ILE A 78 -29.09 -25.37 -5.52
C ILE A 78 -29.07 -26.73 -6.21
N THR A 79 -27.90 -27.35 -6.25
CA THR A 79 -27.72 -28.68 -6.86
C THR A 79 -27.83 -29.81 -5.86
N ASP A 80 -27.35 -29.58 -4.63
CA ASP A 80 -27.42 -30.54 -3.53
C ASP A 80 -27.62 -29.84 -2.19
N GLY A 81 -28.06 -30.60 -1.18
CA GLY A 81 -28.11 -30.19 0.21
C GLY A 81 -29.41 -30.59 0.90
N THR A 82 -29.30 -30.86 2.20
CA THR A 82 -30.42 -31.21 3.08
C THR A 82 -30.56 -30.22 4.22
N LEU A 83 -31.81 -29.98 4.63
CA LEU A 83 -32.18 -29.12 5.76
C LEU A 83 -32.68 -29.97 6.92
N ASP A 84 -32.10 -29.73 8.09
CA ASP A 84 -32.54 -30.25 9.37
C ASP A 84 -32.98 -29.08 10.25
N VAL A 85 -34.17 -29.17 10.87
CA VAL A 85 -34.68 -28.16 11.81
C VAL A 85 -35.34 -28.86 12.97
N LYS A 86 -35.00 -28.45 14.19
CA LYS A 86 -35.70 -28.88 15.41
C LYS A 86 -35.98 -27.66 16.25
N GLY A 87 -37.25 -27.35 16.50
CA GLY A 87 -37.61 -26.17 17.27
C GLY A 87 -39.05 -26.16 17.71
N ASN A 88 -39.37 -25.21 18.58
CA ASN A 88 -40.71 -24.94 19.06
C ASN A 88 -41.11 -23.54 18.61
N LEU A 89 -42.30 -23.42 18.02
CA LEU A 89 -42.94 -22.16 17.68
C LEU A 89 -44.12 -21.96 18.62
N ASP A 90 -44.21 -20.77 19.21
CA ASP A 90 -45.34 -20.31 20.00
C ASP A 90 -45.85 -19.01 19.37
N LEU A 91 -47.12 -18.97 18.97
CA LEU A 91 -47.81 -17.78 18.49
C LEU A 91 -49.02 -17.48 19.37
N ASP A 92 -49.21 -16.21 19.67
CA ASP A 92 -50.35 -15.71 20.42
C ASP A 92 -50.86 -14.40 19.77
N ASP A 93 -52.15 -14.39 19.40
CA ASP A 93 -52.82 -13.23 18.86
C ASP A 93 -53.21 -12.25 19.97
N GLN A 94 -52.34 -11.26 20.19
CA GLN A 94 -52.54 -10.19 21.16
C GLN A 94 -53.05 -8.93 20.45
N THR A 95 -54.36 -8.79 20.21
CA THR A 95 -54.91 -7.59 19.53
C THR A 95 -54.35 -6.30 20.17
N PRO A 96 -53.61 -5.45 19.42
CA PRO A 96 -53.60 -5.33 17.96
C PRO A 96 -52.49 -6.07 17.17
N GLN A 97 -51.60 -6.85 17.78
CA GLN A 97 -50.41 -7.42 17.14
C GLN A 97 -50.20 -8.92 17.47
N LEU A 98 -49.88 -9.72 16.46
CA LEU A 98 -49.45 -11.09 16.66
C LEU A 98 -48.09 -11.12 17.36
N THR A 99 -48.01 -11.81 18.49
CA THR A 99 -46.77 -12.06 19.21
C THR A 99 -46.38 -13.52 19.05
N GLY A 100 -45.10 -13.82 19.24
CA GLY A 100 -44.66 -15.20 19.19
C GLY A 100 -43.16 -15.36 19.23
N THR A 101 -42.73 -16.56 19.60
CA THR A 101 -41.32 -16.92 19.72
C THR A 101 -41.05 -18.23 19.00
N PHE A 102 -39.91 -18.32 18.33
CA PHE A 102 -39.36 -19.56 17.83
C PHE A 102 -38.06 -19.85 18.55
N ASN A 103 -37.91 -21.06 19.09
CA ASN A 103 -36.68 -21.51 19.75
C ASN A 103 -36.27 -22.86 19.17
N GLY A 104 -35.05 -22.98 18.67
CA GLY A 104 -34.63 -24.23 18.07
C GLY A 104 -33.20 -24.23 17.58
N ARG A 105 -32.95 -25.10 16.60
CA ARG A 105 -31.69 -25.24 15.89
C ARG A 105 -31.94 -25.69 14.47
N GLY A 106 -31.00 -25.36 13.60
CA GLY A 106 -31.03 -25.77 12.20
C GLY A 106 -29.66 -26.20 11.71
N ALA A 107 -29.63 -27.07 10.71
CA ALA A 107 -28.41 -27.39 9.99
C ALA A 107 -28.71 -27.54 8.49
N LEU A 108 -27.79 -27.04 7.66
CA LEU A 108 -27.71 -27.35 6.24
C LEU A 108 -26.49 -28.25 6.04
N THR A 109 -26.71 -29.41 5.45
CA THR A 109 -25.68 -30.43 5.24
C THR A 109 -25.46 -30.66 3.74
N ASN A 110 -24.19 -30.76 3.33
CA ASN A 110 -23.75 -31.00 1.94
C ASN A 110 -24.38 -30.05 0.91
N LEU A 111 -24.41 -28.75 1.21
CA LEU A 111 -24.96 -27.79 0.25
C LEU A 111 -23.97 -27.58 -0.90
N ALA A 112 -24.48 -27.61 -2.12
CA ALA A 112 -23.75 -27.22 -3.32
C ALA A 112 -24.58 -26.22 -4.14
N LEU A 113 -23.91 -25.14 -4.55
CA LEU A 113 -24.48 -24.03 -5.30
C LEU A 113 -23.66 -23.83 -6.58
N ASP A 114 -24.36 -23.78 -7.70
CA ASP A 114 -23.78 -23.48 -9.01
C ASP A 114 -24.20 -22.07 -9.45
N HIS A 115 -23.30 -21.40 -10.17
CA HIS A 115 -23.52 -20.08 -10.75
C HIS A 115 -23.38 -20.18 -12.28
N PRO A 116 -24.25 -19.54 -13.09
CA PRO A 116 -24.21 -19.65 -14.56
C PRO A 116 -22.87 -19.29 -15.19
N ASP A 117 -22.12 -18.38 -14.58
CA ASP A 117 -20.80 -17.94 -15.06
C ASP A 117 -19.63 -18.84 -14.59
N HIS A 118 -19.92 -19.93 -13.88
CA HIS A 118 -18.95 -20.92 -13.42
C HIS A 118 -19.30 -22.33 -13.94
N ASP A 119 -18.32 -23.00 -14.55
CA ASP A 119 -18.50 -24.36 -15.08
C ASP A 119 -18.54 -25.45 -13.98
N ASP A 120 -18.04 -25.13 -12.78
CA ASP A 120 -17.95 -26.01 -11.62
C ASP A 120 -18.74 -25.42 -10.43
N THR A 121 -18.93 -26.22 -9.37
CA THR A 121 -19.57 -25.78 -8.12
C THR A 121 -18.93 -24.51 -7.58
N TRP A 122 -19.75 -23.45 -7.48
CA TRP A 122 -19.30 -22.11 -7.14
C TRP A 122 -19.10 -21.95 -5.64
N VAL A 123 -20.08 -22.42 -4.85
CA VAL A 123 -20.05 -22.41 -3.40
C VAL A 123 -20.53 -23.76 -2.89
N SER A 124 -19.82 -24.33 -1.93
CA SER A 124 -20.24 -25.55 -1.23
C SER A 124 -19.78 -25.55 0.21
N TRP A 125 -20.44 -26.35 1.03
CA TRP A 125 -19.97 -26.67 2.38
C TRP A 125 -20.51 -28.02 2.85
N GLN A 126 -19.76 -28.68 3.73
CA GLN A 126 -20.22 -29.92 4.34
C GLN A 126 -21.31 -29.65 5.38
N GLN A 127 -21.14 -28.63 6.22
CA GLN A 127 -22.11 -28.33 7.26
C GLN A 127 -22.16 -26.83 7.61
N LEU A 128 -23.37 -26.30 7.69
CA LEU A 128 -23.69 -25.00 8.27
C LEU A 128 -24.76 -25.19 9.35
N ALA A 129 -24.38 -25.05 10.61
CA ALA A 129 -25.27 -25.28 11.76
C ALA A 129 -25.51 -23.99 12.54
N PHE A 130 -26.73 -23.84 13.08
CA PHE A 130 -27.19 -22.71 13.89
C PHE A 130 -27.80 -23.25 15.18
N GLU A 131 -27.20 -22.97 16.33
CA GLU A 131 -27.67 -23.49 17.63
C GLU A 131 -27.20 -22.64 18.82
N PRO A 132 -28.10 -22.26 19.75
CA PRO A 132 -29.55 -22.14 19.55
C PRO A 132 -29.90 -21.00 18.58
N VAL A 133 -31.12 -21.04 18.04
CA VAL A 133 -31.78 -19.96 17.30
C VAL A 133 -33.01 -19.54 18.08
N GLU A 134 -33.09 -18.26 18.42
CA GLU A 134 -34.22 -17.64 19.09
C GLU A 134 -34.73 -16.48 18.22
N TYR A 135 -36.01 -16.52 17.87
CA TYR A 135 -36.63 -15.47 17.06
C TYR A 135 -37.90 -14.97 17.74
N ASN A 136 -37.95 -13.69 18.05
CA ASN A 136 -39.16 -13.01 18.50
C ASN A 136 -39.82 -12.29 17.32
N ILE A 137 -41.13 -12.47 17.15
CA ILE A 137 -41.87 -11.87 16.05
C ILE A 137 -42.10 -10.38 16.28
N GLN A 138 -42.43 -9.98 17.52
CA GLN A 138 -42.69 -8.58 17.84
C GLN A 138 -42.22 -8.19 19.25
N PRO A 139 -41.25 -7.25 19.40
CA PRO A 139 -40.45 -6.67 18.32
C PRO A 139 -39.61 -7.73 17.60
N ALA A 140 -39.42 -7.57 16.29
CA ALA A 140 -38.67 -8.51 15.47
C ALA A 140 -37.21 -8.59 15.92
N ARG A 141 -36.83 -9.75 16.50
CA ARG A 141 -35.48 -9.98 17.04
C ARG A 141 -35.00 -11.38 16.72
N LEU A 142 -33.79 -11.49 16.17
CA LEU A 142 -33.11 -12.75 15.92
C LEU A 142 -31.85 -12.87 16.79
N GLU A 143 -31.78 -13.87 17.65
CA GLU A 143 -30.59 -14.21 18.42
C GLU A 143 -30.13 -15.61 18.02
N ILE A 144 -28.85 -15.75 17.69
CA ILE A 144 -28.23 -17.04 17.36
C ILE A 144 -27.02 -17.20 18.28
N GLY A 145 -26.95 -18.31 19.01
CA GLY A 145 -25.78 -18.60 19.84
C GLY A 145 -24.55 -18.85 18.97
N THR A 146 -24.46 -20.03 18.35
CA THR A 146 -23.34 -20.37 17.48
C THR A 146 -23.77 -20.69 16.06
N VAL A 147 -23.09 -20.06 15.10
CA VAL A 147 -23.09 -20.43 13.67
C VAL A 147 -21.79 -21.18 13.38
N SER A 148 -21.87 -22.44 12.96
CA SER A 148 -20.68 -23.24 12.63
C SER A 148 -20.67 -23.60 11.15
N LEU A 149 -19.65 -23.17 10.41
CA LEU A 149 -19.42 -23.48 9.01
C LEU A 149 -18.17 -24.36 8.87
N THR A 150 -18.37 -25.57 8.32
CA THR A 150 -17.34 -26.61 8.21
C THR A 150 -17.12 -27.01 6.76
N ASP A 151 -15.84 -27.09 6.37
CA ASP A 151 -15.36 -27.52 5.06
C ASP A 151 -16.05 -26.76 3.92
N ALA A 152 -16.09 -25.42 4.03
CA ALA A 152 -16.64 -24.57 2.99
C ALA A 152 -15.63 -24.34 1.87
N SER A 153 -16.10 -24.33 0.62
CA SER A 153 -15.33 -24.01 -0.57
C SER A 153 -16.08 -22.96 -1.38
N ALA A 154 -15.41 -21.85 -1.70
CA ALA A 154 -15.97 -20.80 -2.55
C ALA A 154 -14.96 -20.34 -3.60
N ALA A 155 -15.45 -19.88 -4.75
CA ALA A 155 -14.64 -19.27 -5.80
C ALA A 155 -14.99 -17.78 -5.99
N ILE A 156 -14.02 -16.90 -5.74
CA ILE A 156 -14.13 -15.47 -5.99
C ILE A 156 -13.42 -15.16 -7.30
N GLN A 157 -14.15 -14.57 -8.24
CA GLN A 157 -13.61 -14.15 -9.53
C GLN A 157 -13.84 -12.66 -9.70
N ARG A 158 -12.80 -11.95 -10.12
CA ARG A 158 -12.91 -10.60 -10.64
C ARG A 158 -12.79 -10.66 -12.16
N PHE A 159 -13.84 -10.24 -12.83
CA PHE A 159 -13.95 -10.27 -14.28
C PHE A 159 -13.15 -9.12 -14.93
N ALA A 160 -12.94 -9.20 -16.24
CA ALA A 160 -12.15 -8.22 -17.00
C ALA A 160 -12.70 -6.79 -16.95
N ASP A 161 -14.02 -6.64 -16.77
CA ASP A 161 -14.71 -5.36 -16.60
C ASP A 161 -14.57 -4.78 -15.17
N GLY A 162 -14.00 -5.55 -14.25
CA GLY A 162 -13.75 -5.17 -12.86
C GLY A 162 -14.83 -5.56 -11.88
N HIS A 163 -15.98 -6.10 -12.34
CA HIS A 163 -17.02 -6.67 -11.50
C HIS A 163 -16.55 -7.96 -10.82
N THR A 164 -17.19 -8.34 -9.72
CA THR A 164 -16.86 -9.56 -8.98
C THR A 164 -17.99 -10.57 -9.02
N SER A 165 -17.68 -11.86 -8.91
CA SER A 165 -18.69 -12.92 -8.78
C SER A 165 -19.57 -12.75 -7.54
N LEU A 166 -19.14 -11.96 -6.55
CA LEU A 166 -19.94 -11.63 -5.37
C LEU A 166 -21.06 -10.62 -5.67
N ASP A 167 -20.93 -9.83 -6.74
CA ASP A 167 -21.94 -8.84 -7.15
C ASP A 167 -23.28 -9.55 -7.46
N ALA A 168 -23.24 -10.81 -7.90
CA ALA A 168 -24.41 -11.67 -8.13
C ALA A 168 -25.23 -11.98 -6.86
N LEU A 169 -24.64 -11.84 -5.67
CA LEU A 169 -25.36 -12.00 -4.39
C LEU A 169 -26.17 -10.76 -4.02
N THR A 170 -25.94 -9.64 -4.71
CA THR A 170 -26.72 -8.42 -4.50
C THR A 170 -28.01 -8.52 -5.33
N PRO A 171 -29.21 -8.49 -4.71
CA PRO A 171 -30.44 -8.47 -5.46
C PRO A 171 -30.43 -7.28 -6.43
N PRO A 172 -30.90 -7.43 -7.67
CA PRO A 172 -31.00 -6.30 -8.59
C PRO A 172 -31.82 -5.20 -7.90
N ALA A 173 -31.24 -3.99 -7.82
CA ALA A 173 -31.98 -2.81 -7.40
C ALA A 173 -33.23 -2.77 -8.29
N SER A 174 -34.40 -3.00 -7.69
CA SER A 174 -35.63 -3.14 -8.44
C SER A 174 -35.79 -1.88 -9.29
N GLY A 175 -35.65 -2.04 -10.61
CA GLY A 175 -35.79 -0.97 -11.57
C GLY A 175 -37.19 -0.40 -11.48
N ASN A 176 -37.30 0.71 -10.73
CA ASN A 176 -38.32 1.74 -10.87
C ASN A 176 -37.68 3.04 -10.38
N SER A 177 -36.87 3.62 -11.25
CA SER A 177 -36.67 5.07 -11.33
C SER A 177 -38.02 5.70 -11.68
N ASP A 178 -38.83 5.91 -10.65
CA ASP A 178 -39.86 6.95 -10.51
C ASP A 178 -40.42 6.78 -9.08
N ARG A 179 -39.59 7.08 -8.08
CA ARG A 179 -40.11 7.56 -6.79
C ARG A 179 -39.97 9.07 -6.80
N ASP A 180 -41.03 9.67 -7.30
CA ASP A 180 -41.47 11.00 -6.91
C ASP A 180 -41.21 11.20 -5.41
N THR A 181 -40.53 12.30 -5.13
CA THR A 181 -40.20 12.78 -3.79
C THR A 181 -41.47 13.17 -3.06
N THR A 182 -42.11 12.19 -2.45
CA THR A 182 -42.84 12.38 -1.20
C THR A 182 -42.26 11.40 -0.19
N ALA A 183 -41.29 11.91 0.58
CA ALA A 183 -40.90 11.33 1.83
C ALA A 183 -42.16 11.25 2.72
N ASP A 184 -42.77 10.07 2.75
CA ASP A 184 -43.71 9.72 3.80
C ASP A 184 -42.88 9.29 5.00
N GLU A 185 -42.52 10.31 5.77
CA GLU A 185 -41.95 10.22 7.10
C GLU A 185 -43.03 9.68 8.05
N SER A 186 -43.27 8.36 8.03
CA SER A 186 -44.01 7.62 9.07
C SER A 186 -43.94 6.10 8.89
N ALA A 187 -42.84 5.50 9.34
CA ALA A 187 -42.87 4.21 10.04
C ALA A 187 -41.58 4.07 10.86
N SER A 188 -41.53 4.79 11.98
CA SER A 188 -40.65 4.47 13.10
C SER A 188 -41.11 3.17 13.76
N GLY A 189 -40.92 2.05 13.06
CA GLY A 189 -40.82 0.73 13.66
C GLY A 189 -39.42 0.56 14.22
N GLU A 190 -39.28 0.03 15.43
CA GLU A 190 -37.99 -0.40 15.96
C GLU A 190 -37.33 -1.32 14.92
N GLY A 191 -36.14 -0.95 14.44
CA GLY A 191 -35.46 -1.68 13.38
C GLY A 191 -35.24 -3.16 13.75
N PHE A 192 -35.20 -4.04 12.75
CA PHE A 192 -34.91 -5.45 12.96
C PHE A 192 -33.61 -5.63 13.75
N VAL A 193 -33.68 -6.28 14.91
CA VAL A 193 -32.52 -6.53 15.77
C VAL A 193 -31.98 -7.92 15.49
N PHE A 194 -30.67 -8.05 15.29
CA PHE A 194 -30.01 -9.36 15.28
C PHE A 194 -28.76 -9.40 16.14
N ARG A 195 -28.50 -10.57 16.74
CA ARG A 195 -27.28 -10.89 17.48
C ARG A 195 -26.83 -12.31 17.15
N ILE A 196 -25.53 -12.48 16.92
CA ILE A 196 -24.87 -13.77 16.78
C ILE A 196 -23.72 -13.81 17.78
N ASP A 197 -23.80 -14.69 18.77
CA ASP A 197 -22.78 -14.74 19.84
C ASP A 197 -21.44 -15.23 19.31
N GLN A 198 -21.44 -16.24 18.44
CA GLN A 198 -20.25 -16.79 17.83
C GLN A 198 -20.51 -17.31 16.41
N PHE A 199 -19.63 -16.97 15.47
CA PHE A 199 -19.43 -17.65 14.20
C PHE A 199 -18.12 -18.44 14.27
N ARG A 200 -18.14 -19.70 13.81
CA ARG A 200 -16.99 -20.60 13.78
C ARG A 200 -16.76 -21.09 12.36
N LEU A 201 -15.50 -20.99 11.92
CA LEU A 201 -15.05 -21.49 10.63
C LEU A 201 -14.07 -22.64 10.87
N ALA A 202 -14.17 -23.72 10.09
CA ALA A 202 -13.22 -24.84 10.16
C ALA A 202 -13.03 -25.50 8.80
N GLY A 203 -11.78 -25.76 8.41
CA GLY A 203 -11.45 -26.56 7.23
C GLY A 203 -11.78 -25.88 5.89
N SER A 204 -12.01 -24.57 5.88
CA SER A 204 -12.55 -23.89 4.70
C SER A 204 -11.45 -23.42 3.73
N GLN A 205 -11.84 -23.19 2.49
CA GLN A 205 -10.99 -22.74 1.41
C GLN A 205 -11.70 -21.74 0.50
N VAL A 206 -10.94 -20.83 -0.09
CA VAL A 206 -11.42 -19.86 -1.06
C VAL A 206 -10.42 -19.79 -2.20
N SER A 207 -10.86 -19.98 -3.44
CA SER A 207 -10.05 -19.66 -4.61
C SER A 207 -10.33 -18.23 -5.07
N ILE A 208 -9.29 -17.52 -5.47
CA ILE A 208 -9.36 -16.14 -5.97
C ILE A 208 -8.76 -16.13 -7.37
N THR A 209 -9.52 -15.62 -8.33
CA THR A 209 -9.04 -15.38 -9.70
C THR A 209 -9.28 -13.92 -10.07
N ASP A 210 -8.27 -13.22 -10.54
CA ASP A 210 -8.39 -11.86 -11.10
C ASP A 210 -8.07 -11.90 -12.59
N GLU A 211 -9.10 -11.71 -13.41
CA GLU A 211 -9.05 -11.64 -14.87
C GLU A 211 -9.01 -10.20 -15.39
N ALA A 212 -9.10 -9.20 -14.50
CA ALA A 212 -8.87 -7.79 -14.84
C ALA A 212 -7.38 -7.45 -15.03
N ILE A 213 -6.51 -8.45 -14.93
CA ILE A 213 -5.07 -8.33 -15.11
C ILE A 213 -4.52 -9.48 -15.96
N GLU A 214 -3.56 -9.16 -16.83
CA GLU A 214 -2.91 -10.14 -17.71
C GLU A 214 -1.41 -10.26 -17.33
N PRO A 215 -0.87 -11.48 -17.15
CA PRO A 215 -1.59 -12.76 -17.15
C PRO A 215 -2.52 -12.87 -15.94
N ARG A 216 -3.62 -13.62 -16.10
CA ARG A 216 -4.61 -13.82 -15.02
C ARG A 216 -3.96 -14.23 -13.71
N PHE A 217 -4.31 -13.53 -12.65
CA PHE A 217 -3.84 -13.84 -11.31
C PHE A 217 -4.71 -14.92 -10.69
N ARG A 218 -4.09 -15.88 -10.01
CA ARG A 218 -4.78 -16.95 -9.27
C ARG A 218 -4.12 -17.14 -7.92
N SER A 219 -4.93 -17.29 -6.89
CA SER A 219 -4.48 -17.58 -5.53
C SER A 219 -5.51 -18.45 -4.83
N ARG A 220 -5.08 -19.20 -3.82
CA ARG A 220 -5.94 -20.05 -3.00
C ARG A 220 -5.68 -19.76 -1.53
N LEU A 221 -6.73 -19.48 -0.79
CA LEU A 221 -6.72 -19.47 0.67
C LEU A 221 -7.25 -20.81 1.14
N HIS A 222 -6.58 -21.47 2.09
CA HIS A 222 -7.01 -22.76 2.61
C HIS A 222 -6.61 -22.94 4.08
N ASP A 223 -7.07 -24.05 4.68
CA ASP A 223 -6.98 -24.30 6.11
C ASP A 223 -7.56 -23.13 6.93
N LEU A 224 -8.59 -22.50 6.39
CA LEU A 224 -9.24 -21.36 7.02
C LEU A 224 -10.02 -21.85 8.23
N GLY A 225 -9.72 -21.25 9.38
CA GLY A 225 -10.39 -21.57 10.63
C GLY A 225 -10.28 -20.47 11.66
N GLY A 226 -11.15 -20.54 12.66
CA GLY A 226 -11.17 -19.60 13.77
C GLY A 226 -12.59 -19.19 14.15
N THR A 227 -12.70 -18.04 14.80
CA THR A 227 -13.95 -17.57 15.38
C THR A 227 -14.15 -16.07 15.21
N VAL A 228 -15.41 -15.67 15.06
CA VAL A 228 -15.88 -14.30 15.20
C VAL A 228 -16.91 -14.30 16.31
N SER A 229 -16.84 -13.40 17.29
CA SER A 229 -17.81 -13.32 18.38
C SER A 229 -18.52 -11.98 18.41
N GLY A 230 -19.73 -11.97 18.94
CA GLY A 230 -20.47 -10.74 19.22
C GLY A 230 -20.80 -9.93 17.97
N ILE A 231 -21.36 -10.57 16.94
CA ILE A 231 -21.83 -9.90 15.73
C ILE A 231 -23.25 -9.38 16.00
N SER A 232 -23.49 -8.08 15.89
CA SER A 232 -24.77 -7.46 16.23
C SER A 232 -24.93 -6.13 15.49
N ASN A 233 -26.16 -5.72 15.17
CA ASN A 233 -26.47 -4.36 14.70
C ASN A 233 -26.93 -3.41 15.81
N VAL A 234 -26.87 -3.85 17.07
CA VAL A 234 -27.22 -3.05 18.25
C VAL A 234 -25.96 -2.61 18.99
N PRO A 235 -25.66 -1.30 19.07
CA PRO A 235 -24.58 -0.76 19.87
C PRO A 235 -24.97 -0.61 21.36
N PRO A 236 -23.98 -0.55 22.29
CA PRO A 236 -22.56 -0.83 22.05
C PRO A 236 -22.33 -2.34 21.85
N GLN A 237 -21.38 -2.67 21.00
CA GLN A 237 -20.96 -4.05 20.76
C GLN A 237 -19.43 -4.12 20.72
N GLU A 238 -18.87 -5.11 21.40
CA GLU A 238 -17.44 -5.41 21.43
C GLU A 238 -17.22 -6.83 20.93
N GLY A 239 -17.42 -7.02 19.64
CA GLY A 239 -17.14 -8.29 18.97
C GLY A 239 -15.63 -8.53 18.86
N THR A 240 -15.23 -9.80 18.71
CA THR A 240 -13.83 -10.16 18.46
C THR A 240 -13.71 -11.03 17.23
N LEU A 241 -12.59 -10.89 16.52
CA LEU A 241 -12.26 -11.62 15.31
C LEU A 241 -10.92 -12.30 15.54
N SER A 242 -10.83 -13.61 15.31
CA SER A 242 -9.56 -14.34 15.25
C SER A 242 -9.67 -15.47 14.24
N LEU A 243 -9.01 -15.30 13.09
CA LEU A 243 -8.97 -16.24 11.99
C LEU A 243 -7.52 -16.53 11.60
N THR A 244 -7.28 -17.77 11.18
CA THR A 244 -6.00 -18.21 10.64
C THR A 244 -6.23 -18.94 9.32
N GLY A 245 -5.20 -18.96 8.48
CA GLY A 245 -5.20 -19.78 7.28
C GLY A 245 -3.86 -19.73 6.57
N ARG A 246 -3.82 -20.29 5.37
CA ARG A 246 -2.66 -20.27 4.49
C ARG A 246 -3.04 -19.71 3.13
N VAL A 247 -2.12 -18.97 2.51
CA VAL A 247 -2.23 -18.48 1.14
C VAL A 247 -1.26 -19.27 0.26
N ASN A 248 -1.82 -20.05 -0.66
CA ASN A 248 -1.13 -21.06 -1.44
C ASN A 248 -0.26 -21.95 -0.52
N ASP A 249 0.82 -22.52 -1.02
CA ASP A 249 1.55 -23.55 -0.28
C ASP A 249 2.40 -23.04 0.89
N GLN A 250 2.73 -21.74 0.94
CA GLN A 250 3.86 -21.25 1.76
C GLN A 250 3.57 -20.09 2.72
N ALA A 251 2.49 -19.33 2.53
CA ALA A 251 2.29 -18.10 3.29
C ALA A 251 1.27 -18.30 4.41
N ASP A 252 1.62 -17.88 5.63
CA ASP A 252 0.73 -17.96 6.79
C ASP A 252 -0.03 -16.64 6.93
N LEU A 253 -1.36 -16.74 7.08
CA LEU A 253 -2.29 -15.64 7.24
C LEU A 253 -2.91 -15.66 8.63
N THR A 254 -2.93 -14.51 9.29
CA THR A 254 -3.67 -14.28 10.53
C THR A 254 -4.51 -13.02 10.42
N LEU A 255 -5.76 -13.10 10.88
CA LEU A 255 -6.70 -11.99 10.96
C LEU A 255 -7.13 -11.87 12.42
N ASN A 256 -6.90 -10.73 13.04
CA ASN A 256 -7.39 -10.47 14.39
C ASN A 256 -8.08 -9.11 14.46
N GLY A 257 -9.08 -8.94 15.32
CA GLY A 257 -9.75 -7.65 15.40
C GLY A 257 -10.76 -7.51 16.52
N GLN A 258 -11.18 -6.26 16.71
CA GLN A 258 -12.32 -5.86 17.54
C GLN A 258 -13.38 -5.32 16.59
N LEU A 259 -14.60 -5.83 16.72
CA LEU A 259 -15.71 -5.48 15.84
C LEU A 259 -16.71 -4.64 16.62
N GLY A 260 -17.03 -3.46 16.08
CA GLY A 260 -18.16 -2.67 16.55
C GLY A 260 -19.49 -3.28 16.09
N ALA A 261 -20.60 -2.65 16.47
CA ALA A 261 -21.89 -3.05 15.91
C ALA A 261 -21.94 -2.72 14.39
N ILE A 262 -22.75 -3.46 13.66
CA ILE A 262 -23.01 -3.20 12.24
C ILE A 262 -24.02 -2.05 12.16
N ASP A 263 -23.49 -0.84 12.25
CA ASP A 263 -24.20 0.44 12.16
C ASP A 263 -23.28 1.54 11.59
N ASP A 264 -23.83 2.74 11.38
CA ASP A 264 -23.13 3.85 10.71
C ASP A 264 -22.12 4.59 11.61
N SER A 265 -22.04 4.28 12.90
CA SER A 265 -21.27 5.02 13.91
C SER A 265 -20.23 4.18 14.66
N SER A 266 -20.42 2.86 14.73
CA SER A 266 -19.51 1.95 15.40
C SER A 266 -18.18 1.82 14.66
N THR A 267 -17.11 1.68 15.44
CA THR A 267 -15.75 1.47 14.93
C THR A 267 -15.35 0.01 15.05
N SER A 268 -14.85 -0.57 13.95
CA SER A 268 -14.17 -1.86 13.93
C SER A 268 -12.68 -1.67 13.66
N GLN A 269 -11.83 -2.46 14.31
CA GLN A 269 -10.39 -2.49 14.12
C GLN A 269 -9.97 -3.90 13.71
N ILE A 270 -9.36 -4.03 12.54
CA ILE A 270 -8.95 -5.31 11.96
C ILE A 270 -7.46 -5.23 11.66
N THR A 271 -6.75 -6.24 12.12
CA THR A 271 -5.33 -6.45 11.86
C THR A 271 -5.17 -7.70 11.00
N VAL A 272 -4.38 -7.59 9.95
CA VAL A 272 -4.08 -8.69 9.03
C VAL A 272 -2.57 -8.83 8.97
N ALA A 273 -2.05 -9.99 9.35
CA ALA A 273 -0.64 -10.31 9.17
C ALA A 273 -0.50 -11.47 8.19
N LEU A 274 0.31 -11.26 7.16
CA LEU A 274 0.67 -12.27 6.18
C LEU A 274 2.20 -12.41 6.18
N SER A 275 2.70 -13.62 6.26
CA SER A 275 4.14 -13.89 6.21
C SER A 275 4.51 -14.85 5.10
N ASN A 276 5.72 -14.71 4.54
CA ASN A 276 6.29 -15.62 3.57
C ASN A 276 5.52 -15.76 2.23
N LEU A 277 4.80 -14.73 1.79
CA LEU A 277 4.19 -14.75 0.46
C LEU A 277 5.27 -14.64 -0.61
N GLY A 278 5.31 -15.60 -1.54
CA GLY A 278 6.22 -15.54 -2.68
C GLY A 278 5.87 -14.38 -3.61
N LEU A 279 6.75 -13.39 -3.71
CA LEU A 279 6.54 -12.21 -4.56
C LEU A 279 6.32 -12.52 -6.06
N PRO A 280 6.92 -13.57 -6.67
CA PRO A 280 6.64 -13.91 -8.07
C PRO A 280 5.15 -14.07 -8.40
N LEU A 281 4.33 -14.46 -7.42
CA LEU A 281 2.87 -14.54 -7.54
C LEU A 281 2.23 -13.19 -7.92
N LEU A 282 2.83 -12.08 -7.51
CA LEU A 282 2.35 -10.72 -7.74
C LEU A 282 2.91 -10.09 -9.03
N SER A 283 3.66 -10.84 -9.83
CA SER A 283 4.21 -10.37 -11.12
C SER A 283 3.18 -9.74 -12.06
N PRO A 284 1.92 -10.22 -12.18
CA PRO A 284 0.93 -9.54 -13.02
C PRO A 284 0.71 -8.08 -12.61
N TYR A 285 0.63 -7.82 -11.30
CA TYR A 285 0.46 -6.47 -10.75
C TYR A 285 1.71 -5.61 -10.95
N PHE A 286 2.90 -6.14 -10.66
CA PHE A 286 4.14 -5.40 -10.87
C PHE A 286 4.39 -5.10 -12.36
N GLY A 287 4.04 -6.03 -13.24
CA GLY A 287 4.10 -5.83 -14.69
C GLY A 287 3.19 -4.69 -15.15
N ARG A 288 1.96 -4.64 -14.66
CA ARG A 288 0.97 -3.61 -14.98
C ARG A 288 1.39 -2.20 -14.54
N TYR A 289 1.92 -2.04 -13.33
CA TYR A 289 2.16 -0.72 -12.74
C TYR A 289 3.62 -0.26 -12.81
N LEU A 290 4.58 -1.19 -12.79
CA LEU A 290 6.02 -0.89 -12.83
C LEU A 290 6.69 -1.28 -14.15
N GLY A 291 6.04 -2.09 -14.99
CA GLY A 291 6.61 -2.55 -16.26
C GLY A 291 7.65 -3.67 -16.11
N TYR A 292 7.66 -4.38 -14.98
CA TYR A 292 8.57 -5.50 -14.73
C TYR A 292 7.85 -6.64 -14.01
N GLY A 293 8.15 -7.88 -14.42
CA GLY A 293 7.81 -9.05 -13.60
C GLY A 293 8.71 -9.16 -12.36
N ILE A 294 8.41 -10.11 -11.47
CA ILE A 294 9.26 -10.43 -10.33
C ILE A 294 9.87 -11.82 -10.55
N ASP A 295 11.20 -11.90 -10.45
CA ASP A 295 11.94 -13.15 -10.55
C ASP A 295 11.98 -13.88 -9.19
N SER A 296 12.26 -13.14 -8.12
CA SER A 296 12.33 -13.70 -6.76
C SER A 296 11.98 -12.70 -5.67
N GLY A 297 11.71 -13.22 -4.48
CA GLY A 297 11.55 -12.46 -3.24
C GLY A 297 10.39 -12.97 -2.38
N LYS A 298 10.31 -12.45 -1.16
CA LYS A 298 9.20 -12.70 -0.23
C LYS A 298 8.56 -11.40 0.19
N LEU A 299 7.26 -11.46 0.46
CA LEU A 299 6.45 -10.39 1.01
C LEU A 299 5.95 -10.80 2.39
N ALA A 300 6.13 -9.91 3.35
CA ALA A 300 5.35 -9.89 4.58
C ALA A 300 4.49 -8.63 4.61
N LEU A 301 3.26 -8.75 5.11
CA LEU A 301 2.30 -7.67 5.25
C LEU A 301 1.84 -7.60 6.69
N ASP A 302 1.81 -6.39 7.25
CA ASP A 302 1.12 -6.07 8.50
C ASP A 302 0.15 -4.92 8.23
N LEU A 303 -1.13 -5.24 8.12
CA LEU A 303 -2.20 -4.31 7.76
C LEU A 303 -3.03 -3.99 9.00
N ASN A 304 -3.29 -2.70 9.25
CA ASN A 304 -4.07 -2.22 10.38
C ASN A 304 -5.19 -1.33 9.85
N TYR A 305 -6.43 -1.84 9.86
CA TYR A 305 -7.60 -1.18 9.28
C TYR A 305 -8.56 -0.78 10.39
N GLN A 306 -8.91 0.49 10.42
CA GLN A 306 -9.96 1.04 11.25
C GLN A 306 -11.12 1.46 10.35
N LEU A 307 -12.29 0.89 10.62
CA LEU A 307 -13.52 1.18 9.89
C LEU A 307 -14.51 1.84 10.83
N THR A 308 -15.02 3.03 10.49
CA THR A 308 -16.09 3.70 11.23
C THR A 308 -17.25 4.00 10.27
N GLY A 309 -18.35 3.27 10.41
CA GLY A 309 -19.38 3.22 9.37
C GLY A 309 -18.78 2.78 8.03
N THR A 310 -18.78 3.67 7.03
CA THR A 310 -18.17 3.43 5.71
C THR A 310 -16.76 4.00 5.56
N GLN A 311 -16.28 4.79 6.52
CA GLN A 311 -14.96 5.42 6.44
C GLN A 311 -13.87 4.43 6.84
N LEU A 312 -12.88 4.27 5.98
CA LEU A 312 -11.69 3.45 6.16
C LEU A 312 -10.47 4.32 6.43
N ASP A 313 -9.78 4.05 7.54
CA ASP A 313 -8.41 4.47 7.81
C ASP A 313 -7.51 3.24 7.89
N ALA A 314 -6.58 3.10 6.95
CA ALA A 314 -5.78 1.90 6.75
C ALA A 314 -4.28 2.23 6.76
N SER A 315 -3.53 1.52 7.59
CA SER A 315 -2.06 1.50 7.54
C SER A 315 -1.58 0.16 7.00
N ASN A 316 -0.92 0.19 5.84
CA ASN A 316 -0.43 -1.01 5.17
C ASN A 316 1.10 -1.06 5.28
N ASN A 317 1.65 -1.86 6.19
CA ASN A 317 3.08 -2.09 6.22
C ASN A 317 3.44 -3.28 5.32
N ALA A 318 4.36 -3.07 4.40
CA ALA A 318 4.82 -4.08 3.47
C ALA A 318 6.34 -4.21 3.56
N VAL A 319 6.80 -5.41 3.89
CA VAL A 319 8.22 -5.77 3.93
C VAL A 319 8.51 -6.70 2.76
N LEU A 320 9.26 -6.18 1.79
CA LEU A 320 9.74 -6.93 0.63
C LEU A 320 11.17 -7.39 0.90
N ASP A 321 11.38 -8.70 0.96
CA ASP A 321 12.66 -9.32 1.27
C ASP A 321 13.26 -9.95 0.01
N GLN A 322 14.49 -9.55 -0.34
CA GLN A 322 15.21 -10.05 -1.52
C GLN A 322 14.42 -9.93 -2.84
N LEU A 323 13.72 -8.80 -3.03
CA LEU A 323 13.00 -8.52 -4.28
C LEU A 323 13.98 -8.42 -5.46
N VAL A 324 13.79 -9.25 -6.48
CA VAL A 324 14.54 -9.17 -7.75
C VAL A 324 13.55 -9.00 -8.90
N LEU A 325 13.75 -7.94 -9.69
CA LEU A 325 12.95 -7.72 -10.88
C LEU A 325 13.35 -8.72 -11.98
N GLY A 326 12.34 -9.27 -12.66
CA GLY A 326 12.51 -10.13 -13.82
C GLY A 326 12.57 -9.35 -15.13
N SER A 327 12.03 -9.94 -16.19
CA SER A 327 11.96 -9.31 -17.52
C SER A 327 11.08 -8.07 -17.53
N SER A 328 11.43 -7.12 -18.40
CA SER A 328 10.56 -5.98 -18.71
C SER A 328 9.27 -6.48 -19.36
N ILE A 329 8.16 -5.87 -18.98
CA ILE A 329 6.81 -6.15 -19.50
C ILE A 329 6.28 -4.84 -20.06
N GLU A 330 5.83 -4.84 -21.31
CA GLU A 330 5.18 -3.67 -21.89
C GLU A 330 3.81 -3.48 -21.24
N SER A 331 3.56 -2.29 -20.69
CA SER A 331 2.26 -1.91 -20.16
C SER A 331 2.05 -0.41 -20.34
N GLU A 332 0.90 -0.03 -20.88
CA GLU A 332 0.51 1.38 -21.04
C GLU A 332 0.27 2.07 -19.69
N GLN A 333 0.03 1.29 -18.63
CA GLN A 333 -0.18 1.78 -17.27
C GLN A 333 1.11 1.78 -16.43
N ALA A 334 2.22 1.27 -17.00
CA ALA A 334 3.49 1.29 -16.29
C ALA A 334 4.02 2.72 -16.18
N VAL A 335 4.58 3.03 -15.01
CA VAL A 335 5.19 4.34 -14.79
C VAL A 335 6.47 4.51 -15.61
N ASN A 336 6.62 5.69 -16.23
CA ASN A 336 7.83 6.06 -16.95
C ASN A 336 8.85 6.69 -16.00
N ALA A 337 9.48 5.87 -15.15
CA ALA A 337 10.48 6.32 -14.18
C ALA A 337 11.61 5.31 -13.98
N PRO A 338 12.78 5.72 -13.43
CA PRO A 338 13.91 4.82 -13.15
C PRO A 338 13.64 3.88 -11.96
N ILE A 339 12.74 2.90 -12.12
CA ILE A 339 12.28 1.98 -11.05
C ILE A 339 13.44 1.29 -10.34
N LYS A 340 14.44 0.82 -11.09
CA LYS A 340 15.63 0.16 -10.53
C LYS A 340 16.38 1.04 -9.54
N LEU A 341 16.49 2.35 -9.83
CA LEU A 341 17.12 3.30 -8.91
C LEU A 341 16.25 3.52 -7.67
N GLY A 342 14.94 3.71 -7.85
CA GLY A 342 14.00 3.85 -6.72
C GLY A 342 14.07 2.65 -5.76
N LEU A 343 14.06 1.43 -6.30
CA LEU A 343 14.21 0.21 -5.50
C LEU A 343 15.56 0.12 -4.80
N ALA A 344 16.66 0.47 -5.47
CA ALA A 344 17.99 0.45 -4.87
C ALA A 344 18.15 1.48 -3.74
N LEU A 345 17.41 2.60 -3.80
CA LEU A 345 17.39 3.63 -2.75
C LEU A 345 16.59 3.22 -1.52
N LEU A 346 15.52 2.43 -1.69
CA LEU A 346 14.70 1.94 -0.58
C LEU A 346 15.30 0.70 0.10
N ARG A 347 16.07 -0.09 -0.65
CA ARG A 347 16.67 -1.36 -0.18
C ARG A 347 17.78 -1.14 0.83
N ASP A 348 17.76 -1.84 1.96
CA ASP A 348 18.82 -1.81 2.97
C ASP A 348 19.97 -2.80 2.71
N THR A 349 20.85 -2.97 3.69
CA THR A 349 21.99 -3.89 3.64
C THR A 349 21.59 -5.36 3.59
N ASP A 350 20.41 -5.70 4.13
CA ASP A 350 19.90 -7.07 4.17
C ASP A 350 19.09 -7.42 2.91
N GLY A 351 18.96 -6.47 1.98
CA GLY A 351 18.15 -6.63 0.78
C GLY A 351 16.66 -6.44 1.01
N ARG A 352 16.28 -5.80 2.14
CA ARG A 352 14.89 -5.56 2.54
C ARG A 352 14.43 -4.17 2.19
N ILE A 353 13.15 -4.06 1.84
CA ILE A 353 12.44 -2.80 1.60
C ILE A 353 11.25 -2.81 2.55
N ASP A 354 11.25 -1.93 3.54
CA ASP A 354 10.17 -1.76 4.52
C ASP A 354 9.43 -0.46 4.25
N VAL A 355 8.15 -0.56 3.93
CA VAL A 355 7.34 0.57 3.48
C VAL A 355 5.97 0.53 4.16
N THR A 356 5.63 1.63 4.83
CA THR A 356 4.29 1.88 5.34
C THR A 356 3.52 2.80 4.39
N LEU A 357 2.38 2.32 3.90
CA LEU A 357 1.50 3.01 2.96
C LEU A 357 0.15 3.32 3.66
N PRO A 358 -0.05 4.56 4.15
CA PRO A 358 -1.34 4.97 4.69
C PRO A 358 -2.35 5.17 3.56
N VAL A 359 -3.58 4.70 3.75
CA VAL A 359 -4.69 4.84 2.83
C VAL A 359 -5.94 5.21 3.61
N GLN A 360 -6.61 6.27 3.19
CA GLN A 360 -7.87 6.72 3.76
C GLN A 360 -8.90 6.87 2.66
N GLY A 361 -10.16 6.57 2.96
CA GLY A 361 -11.26 6.79 2.01
C GLY A 361 -12.58 6.20 2.47
N ASP A 362 -13.61 6.39 1.65
CA ASP A 362 -14.96 5.92 1.92
C ASP A 362 -15.26 4.67 1.10
N LEU A 363 -15.57 3.54 1.76
CA LEU A 363 -15.91 2.28 1.10
C LEU A 363 -17.22 2.31 0.31
N ALA A 364 -18.12 3.25 0.63
CA ALA A 364 -19.35 3.43 -0.14
C ALA A 364 -19.13 4.24 -1.43
N SER A 365 -17.97 4.88 -1.60
CA SER A 365 -17.66 5.64 -2.80
C SER A 365 -17.23 4.69 -3.94
N PRO A 366 -17.88 4.74 -5.12
CA PRO A 366 -17.52 3.89 -6.26
C PRO A 366 -16.13 4.24 -6.84
N GLU A 367 -15.63 5.46 -6.59
CA GLU A 367 -14.30 5.88 -7.04
C GLU A 367 -13.19 5.30 -6.16
N PHE A 368 -13.50 5.00 -4.90
CA PHE A 368 -12.52 4.49 -3.93
C PHE A 368 -12.34 2.98 -4.10
N ARG A 369 -11.17 2.57 -4.58
CA ARG A 369 -10.77 1.16 -4.72
C ARG A 369 -9.43 0.94 -4.06
N LEU A 370 -9.41 0.15 -3.00
CA LEU A 370 -8.24 -0.04 -2.13
C LEU A 370 -6.99 -0.50 -2.91
N GLY A 371 -7.12 -1.50 -3.78
CA GLY A 371 -5.99 -2.08 -4.52
C GLY A 371 -5.21 -1.06 -5.37
N PRO A 372 -5.85 -0.36 -6.32
CA PRO A 372 -5.20 0.70 -7.11
C PRO A 372 -4.56 1.80 -6.24
N VAL A 373 -5.23 2.24 -5.18
CA VAL A 373 -4.71 3.31 -4.30
C VAL A 373 -3.43 2.89 -3.59
N VAL A 374 -3.38 1.67 -3.04
CA VAL A 374 -2.16 1.12 -2.41
C VAL A 374 -1.01 1.03 -3.43
N MET A 375 -1.30 0.55 -4.64
CA MET A 375 -0.28 0.39 -5.67
C MET A 375 0.23 1.74 -6.23
N GLU A 376 -0.64 2.73 -6.34
CA GLU A 376 -0.28 4.10 -6.71
C GLU A 376 0.61 4.75 -5.65
N ALA A 377 0.29 4.57 -4.35
CA ALA A 377 1.12 5.06 -3.25
C ALA A 377 2.53 4.45 -3.30
N PHE A 378 2.64 3.13 -3.51
CA PHE A 378 3.93 2.45 -3.68
C PHE A 378 4.71 2.97 -4.90
N THR A 379 4.04 3.12 -6.04
CA THR A 379 4.65 3.62 -7.28
C THR A 379 5.16 5.05 -7.10
N THR A 380 4.38 5.91 -6.45
CA THR A 380 4.73 7.30 -6.14
C THR A 380 5.97 7.37 -5.25
N LEU A 381 6.10 6.48 -4.26
CA LEU A 381 7.28 6.38 -3.41
C LEU A 381 8.54 6.07 -4.24
N LEU A 382 8.45 5.10 -5.16
CA LEU A 382 9.57 4.73 -6.03
C LEU A 382 9.98 5.87 -6.97
N VAL A 383 9.00 6.54 -7.57
CA VAL A 383 9.24 7.71 -8.45
C VAL A 383 9.91 8.83 -7.67
N LYS A 384 9.40 9.15 -6.48
CA LYS A 384 9.94 10.19 -5.60
C LYS A 384 11.38 9.88 -5.17
N ALA A 385 11.67 8.61 -4.86
CA ALA A 385 13.03 8.19 -4.55
C ALA A 385 13.95 8.38 -5.76
N ALA A 386 13.54 7.94 -6.95
CA ALA A 386 14.34 8.02 -8.17
C ALA A 386 14.53 9.47 -8.68
N SER A 387 13.55 10.35 -8.50
CA SER A 387 13.61 11.74 -8.96
C SER A 387 14.48 12.63 -8.07
N SER A 388 14.62 12.29 -6.78
CA SER A 388 15.48 12.99 -5.83
C SER A 388 16.34 12.01 -5.02
N PRO A 389 17.34 11.38 -5.64
CA PRO A 389 18.01 10.21 -5.09
C PRO A 389 18.83 10.52 -3.82
N PHE A 390 19.44 11.70 -3.72
CA PHE A 390 20.15 12.09 -2.50
C PHE A 390 19.21 12.51 -1.36
N SER A 391 18.04 13.05 -1.67
CA SER A 391 16.99 13.32 -0.67
C SER A 391 16.38 12.04 -0.12
N ALA A 392 16.31 10.97 -0.91
CA ALA A 392 15.87 9.65 -0.44
C ALA A 392 16.87 9.00 0.54
N LEU A 393 18.16 9.36 0.45
CA LEU A 393 19.17 9.05 1.46
C LEU A 393 19.05 9.98 2.70
N GLY A 394 18.26 11.04 2.60
CA GLY A 394 18.15 12.17 3.52
C GLY A 394 17.76 11.81 4.95
N SER A 395 16.91 10.79 5.17
CA SER A 395 16.55 10.36 6.54
C SER A 395 17.76 9.93 7.38
N LEU A 396 18.88 9.56 6.72
CA LEU A 396 20.15 9.22 7.35
C LEU A 396 21.14 10.40 7.39
N ALA A 397 20.96 11.38 6.50
CA ALA A 397 21.80 12.56 6.34
C ALA A 397 21.34 13.77 7.17
N ASP A 398 20.03 13.90 7.41
CA ASP A 398 19.43 14.89 8.30
C ASP A 398 19.98 14.71 9.73
N LEU A 399 20.35 13.48 10.11
CA LEU A 399 21.05 13.15 11.36
C LEU A 399 22.46 13.78 11.44
N ALA A 400 23.04 14.14 10.30
CA ALA A 400 24.33 14.83 10.19
C ALA A 400 24.17 16.34 9.87
N GLY A 401 22.93 16.84 9.72
CA GLY A 401 22.63 18.25 9.50
C GLY A 401 22.77 18.76 8.06
N PHE A 402 22.80 17.87 7.07
CA PHE A 402 22.91 18.24 5.64
C PHE A 402 21.66 17.84 4.87
N SER A 403 21.25 18.68 3.92
CA SER A 403 20.15 18.34 3.00
C SER A 403 20.60 17.33 1.94
N GLY A 404 19.64 16.62 1.34
CA GLY A 404 19.93 15.71 0.22
C GLY A 404 20.58 16.41 -0.97
N GLU A 405 20.15 17.64 -1.27
CA GLU A 405 20.72 18.46 -2.35
C GLU A 405 22.19 18.81 -2.06
N GLU A 406 22.51 19.13 -0.81
CA GLU A 406 23.89 19.40 -0.38
C GLU A 406 24.79 18.17 -0.48
N LEU A 407 24.27 16.97 -0.17
CA LEU A 407 24.99 15.71 -0.34
C LEU A 407 25.19 15.30 -1.79
N GLY A 408 24.37 15.82 -2.70
CA GLY A 408 24.47 15.55 -4.14
C GLY A 408 25.65 16.25 -4.82
N GLN A 409 26.45 17.02 -4.09
CA GLN A 409 27.55 17.80 -4.65
C GLN A 409 28.67 18.06 -3.63
N ALA A 410 29.85 18.40 -4.15
CA ALA A 410 30.95 18.94 -3.36
C ALA A 410 31.45 20.26 -3.96
N LEU A 411 31.72 21.24 -3.10
CA LEU A 411 32.19 22.56 -3.43
C LEU A 411 33.70 22.64 -3.23
N PHE A 412 34.41 23.12 -4.25
CA PHE A 412 35.85 23.31 -4.23
C PHE A 412 36.23 24.78 -4.32
N VAL A 413 37.33 25.13 -3.65
CA VAL A 413 37.97 26.43 -3.82
C VAL A 413 38.53 26.53 -5.25
N PRO A 414 38.22 27.60 -6.01
CA PRO A 414 38.66 27.77 -7.39
C PRO A 414 40.16 27.58 -7.57
N GLY A 415 40.56 26.86 -8.63
CA GLY A 415 41.96 26.57 -8.96
C GLY A 415 42.65 25.53 -8.09
N THR A 416 42.00 25.04 -7.02
CA THR A 416 42.62 24.11 -6.07
C THR A 416 41.87 22.77 -5.97
N THR A 417 42.49 21.82 -5.26
CA THR A 417 41.83 20.58 -4.84
C THR A 417 41.24 20.68 -3.43
N GLU A 418 41.23 21.86 -2.82
CA GLU A 418 40.69 22.08 -1.47
C GLU A 418 39.17 22.18 -1.53
N LEU A 419 38.51 21.48 -0.59
CA LEU A 419 37.06 21.62 -0.42
C LEU A 419 36.79 22.95 0.29
N GLN A 420 35.65 23.56 -0.01
CA GLN A 420 35.20 24.74 0.69
C GLN A 420 34.95 24.43 2.18
N ASP A 421 35.00 25.47 3.02
CA ASP A 421 34.72 25.34 4.45
C ASP A 421 33.34 24.70 4.69
N GLY A 422 33.31 23.65 5.51
CA GLY A 422 32.10 22.88 5.82
C GLY A 422 31.83 21.69 4.90
N ASP A 423 32.33 21.69 3.66
CA ASP A 423 32.01 20.64 2.68
C ASP A 423 32.70 19.29 2.97
N ALA A 424 33.84 19.31 3.64
CA ALA A 424 34.51 18.08 4.08
C ALA A 424 33.65 17.24 5.04
N ALA A 425 32.75 17.87 5.81
CA ALA A 425 31.86 17.19 6.76
C ALA A 425 30.70 16.45 6.07
N LYS A 426 30.44 16.71 4.77
CA LYS A 426 29.43 15.98 3.97
C LYS A 426 29.88 14.57 3.61
N LEU A 427 31.20 14.35 3.45
CA LEU A 427 31.73 13.07 2.97
C LEU A 427 31.47 11.89 3.92
N PRO A 428 31.65 12.02 5.25
CA PRO A 428 31.25 10.97 6.20
C PRO A 428 29.75 10.65 6.14
N ALA A 429 28.89 11.66 5.98
CA ALA A 429 27.43 11.46 5.90
C ALA A 429 27.05 10.70 4.62
N LEU A 430 27.62 11.09 3.47
CA LEU A 430 27.44 10.40 2.21
C LEU A 430 27.97 8.96 2.26
N ALA A 431 29.16 8.76 2.86
CA ALA A 431 29.75 7.44 3.04
C ALA A 431 28.83 6.51 3.84
N LYS A 432 28.33 6.99 4.99
CA LYS A 432 27.38 6.23 5.82
C LYS A 432 26.12 5.85 5.04
N ALA A 433 25.56 6.78 4.26
CA ALA A 433 24.38 6.52 3.45
C ALA A 433 24.64 5.45 2.35
N LEU A 434 25.79 5.51 1.68
CA LEU A 434 26.19 4.52 0.68
C LEU A 434 26.42 3.13 1.29
N SER A 435 27.05 3.05 2.46
CA SER A 435 27.27 1.79 3.16
C SER A 435 25.97 1.10 3.59
N GLN A 436 24.90 1.86 3.85
CA GLN A 436 23.58 1.31 4.16
C GLN A 436 22.79 0.89 2.91
N ARG A 437 23.29 1.21 1.73
CA ARG A 437 22.64 0.98 0.44
C ARG A 437 23.63 0.32 -0.55
N PRO A 438 24.01 -0.96 -0.34
CA PRO A 438 25.06 -1.62 -1.13
C PRO A 438 24.70 -1.79 -2.63
N GLY A 439 23.41 -1.67 -2.97
CA GLY A 439 22.93 -1.69 -4.35
C GLY A 439 23.09 -0.37 -5.11
N LEU A 440 23.69 0.66 -4.50
CA LEU A 440 23.91 1.97 -5.12
C LEU A 440 25.37 2.18 -5.51
N ILE A 441 25.53 2.79 -6.68
CA ILE A 441 26.79 3.29 -7.22
C ILE A 441 26.77 4.82 -7.21
N LEU A 442 27.77 5.42 -6.57
CA LEU A 442 28.10 6.85 -6.65
C LEU A 442 29.05 7.10 -7.84
N ASN A 443 28.60 7.92 -8.78
CA ASN A 443 29.42 8.43 -9.85
C ASN A 443 29.83 9.88 -9.58
N ILE A 444 31.13 10.10 -9.48
CA ILE A 444 31.76 11.41 -9.31
C ILE A 444 32.17 11.91 -10.68
N ARG A 445 31.53 12.98 -11.17
CA ARG A 445 31.97 13.69 -12.36
C ARG A 445 32.53 15.03 -11.95
N ALA A 446 33.86 15.09 -11.79
CA ALA A 446 34.52 16.34 -11.47
C ALA A 446 34.49 17.29 -12.66
N ASN A 447 34.05 18.51 -12.38
CA ASN A 447 33.96 19.58 -13.35
C ASN A 447 34.91 20.71 -12.96
N THR A 448 35.25 21.53 -13.95
CA THR A 448 36.01 22.77 -13.77
C THR A 448 35.31 23.91 -14.50
N SER A 449 35.51 25.12 -14.00
CA SER A 449 34.99 26.35 -14.60
C SER A 449 36.13 27.19 -15.18
N GLU A 450 36.13 27.49 -16.48
CA GLU A 450 37.15 28.37 -17.07
C GLU A 450 37.12 29.77 -16.45
N SER A 451 35.94 30.28 -16.08
CA SER A 451 35.80 31.60 -15.47
C SER A 451 36.34 31.65 -14.04
N LEU A 452 36.13 30.60 -13.23
CA LEU A 452 36.58 30.56 -11.84
C LEU A 452 37.94 29.86 -11.69
N ASP A 453 38.04 28.59 -12.08
CA ASP A 453 39.28 27.82 -11.98
C ASP A 453 40.35 28.36 -12.93
N GLY A 454 39.97 28.73 -14.16
CA GLY A 454 40.93 29.27 -15.12
C GLY A 454 41.54 30.59 -14.65
N ALA A 455 40.73 31.48 -14.07
CA ALA A 455 41.22 32.72 -13.47
C ALA A 455 42.14 32.43 -12.28
N ALA A 456 41.72 31.60 -11.33
CA ALA A 456 42.51 31.25 -10.15
C ALA A 456 43.85 30.58 -10.50
N LEU A 457 43.86 29.66 -11.48
CA LEU A 457 45.10 29.02 -11.94
C LEU A 457 46.06 30.02 -12.62
N ARG A 458 45.53 31.00 -13.36
CA ARG A 458 46.35 32.05 -13.98
C ARG A 458 46.96 32.98 -12.93
N GLU A 459 46.21 33.34 -11.90
CA GLU A 459 46.73 34.11 -10.76
C GLU A 459 47.79 33.32 -9.98
N GLN A 460 47.54 32.04 -9.72
CA GLN A 460 48.52 31.17 -9.07
C GLN A 460 49.82 31.09 -9.89
N ALA A 461 49.73 30.95 -11.21
CA ALA A 461 50.90 30.94 -12.09
C ALA A 461 51.67 32.28 -12.12
N VAL A 462 51.02 33.41 -11.81
CA VAL A 462 51.69 34.70 -11.58
C VAL A 462 52.41 34.67 -10.23
N ASN A 463 51.72 34.25 -9.17
CA ASN A 463 52.28 34.17 -7.82
C ASN A 463 53.51 33.25 -7.74
N ASP A 464 53.48 32.09 -8.42
CA ASP A 464 54.59 31.13 -8.46
C ASP A 464 55.87 31.69 -9.11
N ARG A 465 55.75 32.78 -9.88
CA ARG A 465 56.89 33.48 -10.51
C ARG A 465 57.40 34.65 -9.66
N LEU A 466 56.68 35.05 -8.63
CA LEU A 466 57.12 36.11 -7.76
C LEU A 466 58.21 35.58 -6.82
N PRO A 467 59.29 36.34 -6.59
CA PRO A 467 60.35 35.96 -5.65
C PRO A 467 59.95 36.27 -4.20
N VAL A 468 58.68 36.10 -3.85
CA VAL A 468 58.09 36.41 -2.53
C VAL A 468 57.06 35.36 -2.15
N THR A 469 56.82 35.17 -0.85
CA THR A 469 55.82 34.21 -0.34
C THR A 469 54.49 34.90 -0.03
N ALA A 470 53.44 34.12 0.19
CA ALA A 470 52.12 34.64 0.56
C ALA A 470 52.15 35.53 1.82
N ASP A 471 53.01 35.19 2.80
CA ASP A 471 53.18 35.90 4.09
C ASP A 471 53.99 37.20 3.99
N THR A 472 54.55 37.49 2.82
CA THR A 472 55.37 38.69 2.60
C THR A 472 54.49 39.95 2.71
N PRO A 473 54.93 41.03 3.39
CA PRO A 473 54.15 42.25 3.54
C PRO A 473 53.63 42.77 2.20
N LEU A 474 52.37 43.27 2.18
CA LEU A 474 51.68 43.70 0.96
C LEU A 474 52.51 44.69 0.12
N THR A 475 53.22 45.59 0.78
CA THR A 475 54.11 46.58 0.13
C THR A 475 55.25 45.93 -0.66
N GLU A 476 55.84 44.86 -0.13
CA GLU A 476 56.92 44.12 -0.80
C GLU A 476 56.37 43.23 -1.93
N ARG A 477 55.18 42.65 -1.74
CA ARG A 477 54.47 41.92 -2.82
C ARG A 477 54.12 42.83 -3.98
N ILE A 478 53.62 44.03 -3.72
CA ILE A 478 53.33 45.02 -4.76
C ILE A 478 54.60 45.37 -5.53
N ALA A 479 55.73 45.59 -4.84
CA ALA A 479 56.99 45.88 -5.51
C ALA A 479 57.45 44.74 -6.44
N ALA A 480 57.29 43.48 -6.00
CA ALA A 480 57.57 42.30 -6.81
C ALA A 480 56.64 42.19 -8.04
N LEU A 481 55.34 42.44 -7.85
CA LEU A 481 54.35 42.47 -8.92
C LEU A 481 54.61 43.60 -9.92
N GLU A 482 55.02 44.78 -9.47
CA GLU A 482 55.40 45.89 -10.34
C GLU A 482 56.64 45.58 -11.16
N ALA A 483 57.63 44.90 -10.57
CA ALA A 483 58.81 44.44 -11.31
C ALA A 483 58.42 43.43 -12.39
N LEU A 484 57.56 42.46 -12.07
CA LEU A 484 57.07 41.47 -13.02
C LEU A 484 56.18 42.10 -14.10
N ALA A 485 55.32 43.06 -13.74
CA ALA A 485 54.46 43.79 -14.66
C ALA A 485 55.27 44.70 -15.60
N ARG A 486 56.34 45.34 -15.11
CA ARG A 486 57.27 46.10 -15.94
C ARG A 486 57.94 45.22 -17.00
N ASP A 487 58.36 44.03 -16.62
CA ASP A 487 58.95 43.04 -17.54
C ASP A 487 57.94 42.53 -18.58
N ARG A 488 56.72 42.18 -18.17
CA ARG A 488 55.73 41.50 -19.04
C ARG A 488 54.78 42.43 -19.82
N LEU A 489 54.44 43.58 -19.25
CA LEU A 489 53.48 44.54 -19.82
C LEU A 489 54.17 45.78 -20.40
N GLY A 490 55.36 46.11 -19.88
CA GLY A 490 56.11 47.33 -20.22
C GLY A 490 55.74 48.54 -19.37
N GLU A 491 56.68 49.47 -19.21
CA GLU A 491 56.56 50.63 -18.32
C GLU A 491 55.39 51.57 -18.68
N SER A 492 55.08 51.73 -19.98
CA SER A 492 53.97 52.56 -20.44
C SER A 492 52.61 51.99 -20.06
N ALA A 493 52.43 50.67 -20.15
CA ALA A 493 51.19 50.00 -19.79
C ALA A 493 50.98 49.95 -18.26
N LEU A 494 52.08 49.83 -17.51
CA LEU A 494 52.07 49.88 -16.04
C LEU A 494 51.70 51.28 -15.54
N SER A 495 52.32 52.33 -16.08
CA SER A 495 52.05 53.73 -15.70
C SER A 495 50.62 54.16 -16.05
N ALA A 496 50.10 53.79 -17.23
CA ALA A 496 48.71 54.05 -17.61
C ALA A 496 47.71 53.40 -16.63
N ARG A 497 47.96 52.14 -16.25
CA ARG A 497 47.15 51.42 -15.24
C ARG A 497 47.24 52.05 -13.86
N ARG A 498 48.43 52.50 -13.45
CA ARG A 498 48.61 53.20 -12.17
C ARG A 498 47.79 54.49 -12.15
N GLN A 499 47.79 55.24 -13.24
CA GLN A 499 47.00 56.47 -13.36
C GLN A 499 45.50 56.18 -13.32
N SER A 500 45.02 55.15 -14.01
CA SER A 500 43.60 54.77 -13.98
C SER A 500 43.15 54.21 -12.62
N ALA A 501 44.04 53.54 -11.89
CA ALA A 501 43.75 52.99 -10.57
C ALA A 501 43.85 54.04 -9.44
N THR A 502 44.40 55.23 -9.72
CA THR A 502 44.54 56.31 -8.74
C THR A 502 43.25 57.14 -8.67
N PRO A 503 42.58 57.22 -7.51
CA PRO A 503 41.39 58.05 -7.35
C PRO A 503 41.69 59.54 -7.59
N ASP A 504 40.68 60.29 -8.04
CA ASP A 504 40.81 61.73 -8.31
C ASP A 504 41.28 62.49 -7.05
N GLY A 505 42.39 63.24 -7.18
CA GLY A 505 43.02 63.98 -6.08
C GLY A 505 43.96 63.16 -5.17
N ALA A 506 44.16 61.87 -5.42
CA ALA A 506 45.12 61.04 -4.69
C ALA A 506 46.51 61.03 -5.37
N ALA A 507 47.57 60.83 -4.56
CA ALA A 507 48.95 60.76 -5.06
C ALA A 507 49.36 59.37 -5.59
N ALA A 508 48.65 58.31 -5.17
CA ALA A 508 48.92 56.92 -5.52
C ALA A 508 47.64 56.07 -5.33
N PRO A 509 47.52 54.92 -6.02
CA PRO A 509 46.39 54.02 -5.83
C PRO A 509 46.44 53.36 -4.43
N PRO A 510 45.29 53.05 -3.82
CA PRO A 510 45.24 52.27 -2.58
C PRO A 510 46.01 50.94 -2.73
N PRO A 511 46.87 50.53 -1.77
CA PRO A 511 47.72 49.35 -1.92
C PRO A 511 46.98 48.06 -2.29
N ALA A 512 45.84 47.77 -1.63
CA ALA A 512 45.05 46.58 -1.91
C ALA A 512 44.46 46.58 -3.32
N ALA A 513 43.86 47.71 -3.74
CA ALA A 513 43.30 47.85 -5.09
C ALA A 513 44.39 47.78 -6.18
N TRP A 514 45.59 48.29 -5.88
CA TRP A 514 46.72 48.23 -6.80
C TRP A 514 47.30 46.83 -6.94
N HIS A 515 47.41 46.09 -5.83
CA HIS A 515 47.76 44.67 -5.86
C HIS A 515 46.81 43.86 -6.75
N GLU A 516 45.50 44.01 -6.55
CA GLU A 516 44.46 43.38 -7.39
C GLU A 516 44.63 43.76 -8.87
N THR A 517 44.75 45.05 -9.17
CA THR A 517 44.91 45.53 -10.55
C THR A 517 46.13 44.90 -11.25
N LEU A 518 47.25 44.79 -10.55
CA LEU A 518 48.47 44.16 -11.08
C LEU A 518 48.29 42.66 -11.28
N MET A 519 47.68 41.97 -10.32
CA MET A 519 47.38 40.54 -10.39
C MET A 519 46.49 40.23 -11.59
N THR A 520 45.35 40.92 -11.73
CA THR A 520 44.44 40.74 -12.86
C THR A 520 45.14 40.97 -14.19
N ALA A 521 45.88 42.07 -14.32
CA ALA A 521 46.55 42.42 -15.58
C ALA A 521 47.65 41.41 -15.98
N LEU A 522 48.36 40.84 -15.00
CA LEU A 522 49.35 39.80 -15.24
C LEU A 522 48.70 38.44 -15.54
N ALA A 523 47.62 38.09 -14.84
CA ALA A 523 46.88 36.86 -15.03
C ALA A 523 46.19 36.79 -16.40
N GLU A 524 45.64 37.91 -16.91
CA GLU A 524 45.05 37.99 -18.26
C GLU A 524 46.02 37.63 -19.39
N ARG A 525 47.33 37.82 -19.16
CA ARG A 525 48.37 37.48 -20.14
C ARG A 525 48.92 36.08 -20.00
N GLN A 526 48.50 35.35 -18.96
CA GLN A 526 48.99 34.02 -18.71
C GLN A 526 48.21 33.02 -19.56
N THR A 527 48.91 32.18 -20.33
CA THR A 527 48.31 31.03 -20.99
C THR A 527 48.42 29.81 -20.07
N LEU A 528 47.30 29.10 -19.89
CA LEU A 528 47.29 27.81 -19.20
C LEU A 528 47.70 26.69 -20.15
N ALA A 529 48.22 25.59 -19.60
CA ALA A 529 48.43 24.38 -20.37
C ALA A 529 47.07 23.85 -20.88
N PRO A 530 46.99 23.26 -22.09
CA PRO A 530 45.71 22.80 -22.66
C PRO A 530 44.95 21.79 -21.80
N ASP A 531 45.65 21.08 -20.93
CA ASP A 531 45.09 20.07 -20.04
C ASP A 531 45.01 20.51 -18.56
N ALA A 532 45.39 21.75 -18.21
CA ALA A 532 45.47 22.21 -16.82
C ALA A 532 44.15 22.02 -16.06
N LEU A 533 43.03 22.46 -16.65
CA LEU A 533 41.70 22.27 -16.06
C LEU A 533 41.30 20.80 -16.00
N THR A 534 41.60 20.02 -17.06
CA THR A 534 41.32 18.59 -17.07
C THR A 534 42.09 17.86 -15.97
N GLN A 535 43.35 18.23 -15.73
CA GLN A 535 44.17 17.70 -14.65
C GLN A 535 43.58 18.07 -13.29
N LEU A 536 43.18 19.34 -13.09
CA LEU A 536 42.54 19.79 -11.86
C LEU A 536 41.27 19.00 -11.54
N ALA A 537 40.38 18.82 -12.53
CA ALA A 537 39.19 18.00 -12.35
C ALA A 537 39.52 16.55 -11.97
N ARG A 538 40.52 15.92 -12.63
CA ARG A 538 40.96 14.57 -12.26
C ARG A 538 41.49 14.50 -10.83
N GLN A 539 42.24 15.50 -10.39
CA GLN A 539 42.77 15.56 -9.03
C GLN A 539 41.63 15.72 -8.01
N ARG A 540 40.61 16.55 -8.29
CA ARG A 540 39.41 16.69 -7.45
C ARG A 540 38.65 15.36 -7.35
N ALA A 541 38.39 14.69 -8.47
CA ALA A 541 37.73 13.38 -8.49
C ALA A 541 38.50 12.33 -7.68
N SER A 542 39.83 12.29 -7.86
CA SER A 542 40.71 11.39 -7.11
C SER A 542 40.70 11.69 -5.62
N LYS A 543 40.69 12.97 -5.21
CA LYS A 543 40.59 13.36 -3.79
C LYS A 543 39.27 12.89 -3.17
N LEU A 544 38.14 13.12 -3.85
CA LEU A 544 36.83 12.68 -3.37
C LEU A 544 36.74 11.16 -3.26
N ARG A 545 37.22 10.44 -4.28
CA ARG A 545 37.26 8.96 -4.25
C ARG A 545 38.09 8.46 -3.09
N ARG A 546 39.31 8.98 -2.89
CA ARG A 546 40.17 8.57 -1.76
C ARG A 546 39.51 8.88 -0.42
N ALA A 547 38.90 10.05 -0.28
CA ALA A 547 38.19 10.40 0.94
C ALA A 547 37.04 9.41 1.23
N LEU A 548 36.22 9.05 0.24
CA LEU A 548 35.11 8.11 0.44
C LEU A 548 35.57 6.65 0.66
N VAL A 549 36.50 6.17 -0.15
CA VAL A 549 36.94 4.76 -0.12
C VAL A 549 38.00 4.52 0.95
N ASP A 550 39.10 5.28 0.92
CA ASP A 550 40.27 5.02 1.77
C ASP A 550 40.08 5.54 3.21
N GLU A 551 39.43 6.70 3.37
CA GLU A 551 39.27 7.35 4.68
C GLU A 551 37.94 6.98 5.37
N GLN A 552 36.83 6.87 4.62
CA GLN A 552 35.51 6.56 5.17
C GLN A 552 35.08 5.09 5.01
N GLY A 553 35.83 4.27 4.26
CA GLY A 553 35.57 2.82 4.15
C GLY A 553 34.35 2.44 3.29
N VAL A 554 33.94 3.29 2.35
CA VAL A 554 32.95 2.91 1.34
C VAL A 554 33.55 1.83 0.42
N ASP A 555 32.75 0.83 0.05
CA ASP A 555 33.17 -0.22 -0.88
C ASP A 555 33.67 0.40 -2.20
N GLU A 556 34.82 -0.05 -2.69
CA GLU A 556 35.42 0.43 -3.93
C GLU A 556 34.49 0.20 -5.13
N ASP A 557 33.68 -0.86 -5.10
CA ASP A 557 32.68 -1.18 -6.13
C ASP A 557 31.50 -0.20 -6.14
N GLN A 558 31.36 0.67 -5.15
CA GLN A 558 30.31 1.68 -5.10
C GLN A 558 30.77 3.05 -5.62
N VAL A 559 32.07 3.34 -5.76
CA VAL A 559 32.55 4.70 -6.07
C VAL A 559 33.33 4.75 -7.38
N PHE A 560 32.75 5.36 -8.40
CA PHE A 560 33.38 5.53 -9.71
C PHE A 560 33.64 7.00 -10.03
N THR A 561 34.79 7.27 -10.64
CA THR A 561 35.12 8.58 -11.21
C THR A 561 34.86 8.56 -12.71
N LEU A 562 34.01 9.47 -13.19
CA LEU A 562 33.71 9.62 -14.61
C LEU A 562 34.71 10.57 -15.28
N ALA A 563 34.74 10.54 -16.62
CA ALA A 563 35.53 11.50 -17.40
C ALA A 563 35.10 12.94 -17.06
N PRO A 564 36.06 13.84 -16.76
CA PRO A 564 35.77 15.21 -16.41
C PRO A 564 35.26 16.01 -17.61
N VAL A 565 34.42 17.01 -17.34
CA VAL A 565 33.83 17.90 -18.35
C VAL A 565 34.32 19.32 -18.10
N ALA A 566 34.85 19.97 -19.15
CA ALA A 566 35.40 21.32 -19.09
C ALA A 566 34.34 22.36 -19.53
N ASP A 567 33.15 22.29 -18.96
CA ASP A 567 32.04 23.21 -19.32
C ASP A 567 30.95 23.27 -18.22
N ALA A 568 31.35 23.44 -16.96
CA ALA A 568 30.38 23.72 -15.90
C ALA A 568 30.02 25.22 -15.90
N SER A 569 28.73 25.51 -16.05
CA SER A 569 28.15 26.79 -15.62
C SER A 569 28.50 27.01 -14.15
N GLY A 570 29.13 28.15 -13.83
CA GLY A 570 29.41 28.52 -12.44
C GLY A 570 28.13 28.42 -11.60
N GLY A 571 28.24 27.88 -10.39
CA GLY A 571 27.13 27.88 -9.44
C GLY A 571 26.69 29.31 -9.14
N GLU A 572 25.47 29.47 -8.59
CA GLU A 572 24.92 30.78 -8.21
C GLU A 572 25.81 31.52 -7.20
N ASP A 573 26.68 30.80 -6.47
CA ASP A 573 27.75 31.35 -5.64
C ASP A 573 29.04 31.60 -6.44
N ALA A 574 29.36 32.88 -6.65
CA ALA A 574 30.49 33.35 -7.45
C ALA A 574 31.90 32.96 -6.96
N ASN A 575 32.03 32.16 -5.87
CA ASN A 575 33.29 31.86 -5.20
C ASN A 575 33.60 30.35 -5.06
N ALA A 576 32.80 29.45 -5.62
CA ALA A 576 33.02 28.01 -5.49
C ALA A 576 32.75 27.25 -6.79
N VAL A 577 33.45 26.12 -6.98
CA VAL A 577 33.23 25.23 -8.12
C VAL A 577 32.49 23.99 -7.67
N VAL A 578 31.31 23.79 -8.23
CA VAL A 578 30.42 22.67 -7.92
C VAL A 578 30.87 21.42 -8.68
N VAL A 579 31.10 20.34 -7.93
CA VAL A 579 31.31 18.99 -8.45
C VAL A 579 30.09 18.15 -8.09
N PRO A 580 29.17 17.91 -9.05
CA PRO A 580 27.97 17.13 -8.79
C PRO A 580 28.26 15.63 -8.73
N PHE A 581 27.45 14.92 -7.96
CA PHE A 581 27.40 13.49 -7.89
C PHE A 581 26.15 12.95 -8.58
N SER A 582 26.18 11.69 -8.97
CA SER A 582 25.01 10.99 -9.48
C SER A 582 24.96 9.56 -8.95
N LEU A 583 23.76 9.12 -8.58
CA LEU A 583 23.52 7.76 -8.09
C LEU A 583 22.96 6.88 -9.20
N LYS A 584 23.40 5.63 -9.26
CA LYS A 584 22.88 4.60 -10.17
C LYS A 584 22.65 3.30 -9.41
N PRO A 585 21.69 2.47 -9.84
CA PRO A 585 21.60 1.10 -9.35
C PRO A 585 22.81 0.29 -9.85
N ARG A 586 23.26 -0.65 -9.02
CA ARG A 586 24.34 -1.61 -9.35
C ARG A 586 23.94 -2.60 -10.44
#